data_AF-A0A1W1WP74-F1
#
_entry.id   AF-A0A1W1WP74-F1
#
_cell.length_a   1.000
_cell.length_b   1.000
_cell.length_c   1.000
_cell.angle_alpha   90.00
_cell.angle_beta   90.00
_cell.angle_gamma   90.00
#
_symmetry.space_group_name_H-M   'P 1'
#
loop_
_entity.id
_entity.type
_entity.pdbx_description
1 polymer ?
#
loop_
_entity_poly.entity_id
_entity_poly.type
_entity_poly.pdbx_seq_one_letter_code
_entity_poly.pdbx_strand_id
1 'polypeptide(L)'
;MFSLTLDVAALPANLRNTILTALAPHHPLPASPSVQWDGAIRLSLSQDALTHLARYGLPVVRRALASSPRLTTAIAEILAHDGDPRVLLDLALNPRTAGRVLDILAENPVTDALTQQCLALHPHASTTLRDGIAHRFPTPKGALS
;
A
#
# COMPACT_ATOMS: atom_id res chain seq x y z
N MET A 1 4.27 -15.74 11.14
CA MET A 1 4.66 -14.40 11.65
C MET A 1 4.76 -13.44 10.47
N PHE A 2 3.93 -12.39 10.42
CA PHE A 2 4.01 -11.36 9.37
C PHE A 2 5.19 -10.44 9.66
N SER A 3 5.95 -10.12 8.62
CA SER A 3 7.09 -9.23 8.75
C SER A 3 6.93 -8.08 7.78
N LEU A 4 6.90 -6.85 8.30
CA LEU A 4 6.82 -5.61 7.53
C LEU A 4 8.21 -5.01 7.43
N THR A 5 8.65 -4.73 6.20
CA THR A 5 9.91 -4.02 5.96
C THR A 5 9.58 -2.56 5.60
N LEU A 6 10.13 -1.62 6.36
CA LEU A 6 10.03 -0.18 6.10
C LEU A 6 11.39 0.33 5.65
N ASP A 7 11.50 0.87 4.44
CA ASP A 7 12.73 1.56 4.01
C ASP A 7 12.83 2.91 4.73
N VAL A 8 13.82 3.02 5.61
CA VAL A 8 14.04 4.17 6.50
C VAL A 8 14.79 5.30 5.78
N ALA A 9 15.56 4.97 4.75
CA ALA A 9 16.27 5.92 3.91
C ALA A 9 15.31 6.67 3.00
N ALA A 10 14.24 6.02 2.56
CA ALA A 10 13.15 6.63 1.80
C ALA A 10 12.23 7.54 2.65
N LEU A 11 12.37 7.55 3.97
CA LEU A 11 11.57 8.40 4.88
C LEU A 11 12.17 9.81 5.02
N PRO A 12 11.33 10.86 4.97
CA PRO A 12 11.70 12.20 5.45
C PRO A 12 12.16 12.16 6.91
N ALA A 13 13.18 12.94 7.28
CA ALA A 13 13.83 12.86 8.59
C ALA A 13 12.87 13.05 9.79
N ASN A 14 11.86 13.91 9.63
CA ASN A 14 10.79 14.12 10.62
C ASN A 14 9.92 12.87 10.80
N LEU A 15 9.54 12.21 9.69
CA LEU A 15 8.75 10.98 9.68
C LEU A 15 9.54 9.78 10.20
N ARG A 16 10.84 9.73 9.91
CA ARG A 16 11.76 8.72 10.43
C ARG A 16 11.71 8.67 11.96
N ASN A 17 11.89 9.82 12.61
CA ASN A 17 11.88 9.91 14.07
C ASN A 17 10.49 9.56 14.64
N THR A 18 9.40 10.04 14.03
CA THR A 18 8.04 9.72 14.47
C THR A 18 7.73 8.22 14.37
N ILE A 19 8.09 7.57 13.25
CA ILE A 19 7.87 6.13 13.04
C ILE A 19 8.71 5.32 14.01
N LEU A 20 9.97 5.71 14.22
CA LEU A 20 10.83 5.09 15.24
C LEU A 20 10.20 5.20 16.62
N THR A 21 9.78 6.39 17.06
CA THR A 21 9.13 6.57 18.37
C THR A 21 7.82 5.77 18.50
N ALA A 22 7.00 5.71 17.45
CA ALA A 22 5.75 4.94 17.46
C ALA A 22 5.96 3.42 17.53
N LEU A 23 7.09 2.92 17.02
CA LEU A 23 7.44 1.49 17.00
C LEU A 23 8.23 1.05 18.25
N ALA A 24 8.86 1.99 18.96
CA ALA A 24 9.64 1.76 20.17
C ALA A 24 8.93 0.96 21.29
N PRO A 25 7.61 1.11 21.54
CA PRO A 25 6.93 0.35 22.59
C PRO A 25 6.82 -1.15 22.29
N HIS A 26 6.91 -1.55 21.01
CA HIS A 26 6.70 -2.93 20.57
C HIS A 26 8.00 -3.61 20.08
N HIS A 27 9.05 -2.83 19.85
CA HIS A 27 10.38 -3.30 19.50
C HIS A 27 11.38 -2.44 20.27
N PRO A 28 12.09 -2.96 21.30
CA PRO A 28 13.07 -2.16 22.03
C PRO A 28 14.10 -1.65 21.02
N LEU A 29 14.09 -0.35 20.80
CA LEU A 29 15.07 0.29 19.93
C LEU A 29 16.39 0.35 20.71
N PRO A 30 17.54 0.10 20.06
CA PRO A 30 18.82 0.40 20.67
C PRO A 30 18.84 1.88 21.02
N ALA A 31 18.91 2.17 22.32
CA ALA A 31 18.91 3.53 22.85
C ALA A 31 20.23 4.21 22.49
N SER A 32 20.32 4.88 21.33
CA SER A 32 21.39 5.85 21.04
C SER A 32 21.22 6.61 19.72
N PRO A 33 21.77 7.84 19.62
CA PRO A 33 21.79 8.66 18.41
C PRO A 33 22.75 8.15 17.31
N SER A 34 23.37 6.99 17.49
CA SER A 34 24.41 6.43 16.61
C SER A 34 23.96 5.22 15.78
N VAL A 35 22.66 4.92 15.74
CA VAL A 35 22.14 3.79 14.97
C VAL A 35 22.22 4.14 13.48
N GLN A 36 23.23 3.58 12.81
CA GLN A 36 23.27 3.50 11.35
C GLN A 36 22.22 2.49 10.91
N TRP A 37 21.06 3.00 10.47
CA TRP A 37 20.04 2.19 9.84
C TRP A 37 20.57 1.76 8.47
N ASP A 38 20.66 0.46 8.23
CA ASP A 38 21.10 -0.18 6.99
C ASP A 38 20.13 0.01 5.80
N GLY A 39 19.21 0.97 5.92
CA GLY A 39 18.18 1.29 4.95
C GLY A 39 16.82 0.68 5.29
N ALA A 40 16.69 -0.35 6.14
CA ALA A 40 15.39 -1.00 6.34
C ALA A 40 15.11 -1.47 7.78
N ILE A 41 13.91 -1.17 8.30
CA ILE A 41 13.42 -1.74 9.57
C ILE A 41 12.49 -2.89 9.29
N ARG A 42 12.78 -4.04 9.90
CA ARG A 42 11.93 -5.23 9.87
C ARG A 42 11.13 -5.34 11.16
N LEU A 43 9.81 -5.24 11.07
CA LEU A 43 8.90 -5.40 12.20
C LEU A 43 8.25 -6.77 12.16
N SER A 44 8.12 -7.43 13.32
CA SER A 44 7.27 -8.61 13.49
C SER A 44 6.01 -8.16 14.22
N LEU A 45 4.87 -8.26 13.54
CA LEU A 45 3.62 -7.67 14.03
C LEU A 45 2.55 -8.75 14.23
N SER A 46 1.73 -8.58 15.26
CA SER A 46 0.49 -9.34 15.44
C SER A 46 -0.55 -8.92 14.40
N GLN A 47 -1.59 -9.74 14.23
CA GLN A 47 -2.67 -9.41 13.30
C GLN A 47 -3.39 -8.12 13.71
N ASP A 48 -3.64 -7.92 15.01
CA ASP A 48 -4.29 -6.71 15.52
C ASP A 48 -3.45 -5.45 15.27
N ALA A 49 -2.13 -5.56 15.44
CA ALA A 49 -1.21 -4.46 15.14
C ALA A 49 -1.23 -4.10 13.64
N LEU A 50 -1.27 -5.09 12.75
CA LEU A 50 -1.40 -4.84 11.31
C LEU A 50 -2.72 -4.15 10.98
N THR A 51 -3.84 -4.61 11.54
CA THR A 51 -5.15 -4.00 11.36
C THR A 51 -5.17 -2.56 11.86
N HIS A 52 -4.58 -2.30 13.04
CA HIS A 52 -4.48 -0.95 13.59
C HIS A 52 -3.64 -0.04 12.69
N LEU A 53 -2.47 -0.50 12.23
CA LEU A 53 -1.61 0.27 11.34
C LEU A 53 -2.24 0.49 9.95
N ALA A 54 -3.00 -0.46 9.43
CA ALA A 54 -3.72 -0.30 8.18
C ALA A 54 -4.83 0.78 8.27
N ARG A 55 -5.43 0.97 9.44
CA ARG A 55 -6.48 2.00 9.64
C ARG A 55 -5.92 3.36 10.03
N TYR A 56 -4.93 3.37 10.92
CA TYR A 56 -4.51 4.58 11.63
C TYR A 56 -3.01 4.88 11.52
N GLY A 57 -2.23 3.98 10.91
CA GLY A 57 -0.80 4.18 10.69
C GLY A 57 -0.57 5.37 9.77
N LEU A 58 0.62 5.96 9.84
CA LEU A 58 1.00 7.04 8.94
C LEU A 58 0.93 6.57 7.48
N PRO A 59 0.66 7.46 6.50
CA PRO A 59 0.49 7.04 5.11
C PRO A 59 1.63 6.17 4.59
N VAL A 60 2.88 6.47 4.96
CA VAL A 60 4.03 5.66 4.57
C VAL A 60 4.05 4.24 5.15
N VAL A 61 3.49 4.03 6.35
CA VAL A 61 3.31 2.69 6.93
C VAL A 61 2.23 1.94 6.16
N ARG A 62 1.12 2.61 5.81
CA ARG A 62 0.03 2.02 5.03
C ARG A 62 0.47 1.67 3.60
N ARG A 63 1.29 2.52 2.98
CA ARG A 63 1.96 2.24 1.70
C ARG A 63 2.88 1.01 1.77
N ALA A 64 3.66 0.88 2.84
CA ALA A 64 4.50 -0.31 3.04
C ALA A 64 3.67 -1.59 3.27
N LEU A 65 2.51 -1.48 3.92
CA LEU A 65 1.55 -2.58 4.01
C LEU A 65 0.98 -2.93 2.62
N ALA A 66 0.54 -1.93 1.86
CA ALA A 66 -0.04 -2.08 0.53
C ALA A 66 0.94 -2.73 -0.47
N SER A 67 2.21 -2.34 -0.44
CA SER A 67 3.26 -2.91 -1.30
C SER A 67 3.89 -4.21 -0.76
N SER A 68 3.45 -4.69 0.41
CA SER A 68 4.10 -5.82 1.07
C SER A 68 3.94 -7.12 0.26
N PRO A 69 5.01 -7.91 0.06
CA PRO A 69 4.91 -9.26 -0.52
C PRO A 69 4.18 -10.25 0.40
N ARG A 70 3.82 -9.82 1.62
CA ARG A 70 3.02 -10.61 2.57
C ARG A 70 1.59 -10.11 2.68
N LEU A 71 1.18 -9.11 1.89
CA LEU A 71 -0.16 -8.53 1.90
C LEU A 71 -1.22 -9.64 1.97
N THR A 72 -2.10 -9.51 2.96
CA THR A 72 -3.23 -10.40 3.19
C THR A 72 -4.49 -9.69 2.71
N THR A 73 -5.51 -10.46 2.30
CA THR A 73 -6.77 -9.91 1.81
C THR A 73 -7.47 -9.04 2.85
N ALA A 74 -7.43 -9.42 4.13
CA ALA A 74 -8.03 -8.63 5.20
C ALA A 74 -7.38 -7.25 5.38
N ILE A 75 -6.07 -7.13 5.20
CA ILE A 75 -5.37 -5.84 5.23
C ILE A 75 -5.65 -5.05 3.94
N ALA A 76 -5.64 -5.72 2.79
CA ALA A 76 -5.94 -5.10 1.51
C ALA A 76 -7.35 -4.49 1.46
N GLU A 77 -8.35 -5.17 2.03
CA GLU A 77 -9.74 -4.66 2.14
C GLU A 77 -9.82 -3.37 2.95
N ILE A 78 -9.03 -3.25 4.02
CA ILE A 78 -8.96 -1.99 4.80
C ILE A 78 -8.34 -0.89 3.94
N LEU A 79 -7.22 -1.19 3.28
CA LEU A 79 -6.46 -0.21 2.49
C LEU A 79 -7.15 0.20 1.19
N ALA A 80 -8.08 -0.59 0.65
CA ALA A 80 -8.83 -0.21 -0.56
C ALA A 80 -9.76 1.00 -0.33
N HIS A 81 -10.06 1.31 0.93
CA HIS A 81 -10.80 2.50 1.34
C HIS A 81 -9.88 3.65 1.81
N ASP A 82 -8.57 3.55 1.62
CA ASP A 82 -7.63 4.59 2.02
C ASP A 82 -7.91 5.90 1.27
N GLY A 83 -7.72 7.02 1.97
CA GLY A 83 -7.87 8.37 1.41
C GLY A 83 -6.60 8.91 0.77
N ASP A 84 -5.46 8.21 0.89
CA ASP A 84 -4.21 8.58 0.19
C ASP A 84 -4.11 7.83 -1.16
N PRO A 85 -4.16 8.53 -2.30
CA PRO A 85 -4.03 7.93 -3.63
C PRO A 85 -2.75 7.10 -3.81
N ARG A 86 -1.66 7.43 -3.09
CA ARG A 86 -0.41 6.67 -3.16
C ARG A 86 -0.54 5.29 -2.53
N VAL A 87 -1.35 5.15 -1.47
CA VAL A 87 -1.65 3.84 -0.87
C VAL A 87 -2.45 3.00 -1.86
N LEU A 88 -3.43 3.59 -2.54
CA LEU A 88 -4.25 2.91 -3.55
C LEU A 88 -3.41 2.47 -4.75
N LEU A 89 -2.51 3.33 -5.23
CA LEU A 89 -1.58 2.98 -6.30
C LEU A 89 -0.67 1.81 -5.90
N ASP A 90 -0.08 1.86 -4.70
CA ASP A 90 0.77 0.77 -4.20
C ASP A 90 -0.02 -0.55 -4.06
N LEU A 91 -1.32 -0.48 -3.71
CA LEU A 91 -2.21 -1.64 -3.65
C LEU A 91 -2.55 -2.18 -5.04
N ALA A 92 -2.83 -1.30 -6.01
CA ALA A 92 -3.11 -1.66 -7.39
C ALA A 92 -1.88 -2.24 -8.13
N LEU A 93 -0.67 -1.90 -7.70
CA LEU A 93 0.58 -2.45 -8.23
C LEU A 93 0.98 -3.78 -7.57
N ASN A 94 0.45 -4.09 -6.38
CA ASN A 94 0.84 -5.31 -5.67
C ASN A 94 0.16 -6.55 -6.28
N PRO A 95 0.91 -7.49 -6.87
CA PRO A 95 0.34 -8.68 -7.53
C PRO A 95 -0.43 -9.59 -6.58
N ARG A 96 -0.34 -9.40 -5.25
CA ARG A 96 -1.11 -10.16 -4.25
C ARG A 96 -2.48 -9.58 -3.96
N THR A 97 -2.81 -8.40 -4.49
CA THR A 97 -4.13 -7.79 -4.29
C THR A 97 -5.20 -8.64 -4.98
N ALA A 98 -6.11 -9.18 -4.18
CA ALA A 98 -7.14 -10.09 -4.67
C ALA A 98 -8.16 -9.35 -5.55
N GLY A 99 -8.71 -10.03 -6.57
CA GLY A 99 -9.64 -9.44 -7.54
C GLY A 99 -10.79 -8.64 -6.90
N ARG A 100 -11.45 -9.20 -5.87
CA ARG A 100 -12.53 -8.51 -5.14
C ARG A 100 -12.11 -7.18 -4.51
N VAL A 101 -10.83 -7.04 -4.14
CA VAL A 101 -10.29 -5.80 -3.57
C VAL A 101 -10.00 -4.78 -4.66
N LEU A 102 -9.62 -5.24 -5.85
CA LEU A 102 -9.46 -4.37 -7.02
C LEU A 102 -10.78 -3.72 -7.42
N ASP A 103 -11.89 -4.46 -7.33
CA ASP A 103 -13.23 -3.93 -7.61
C ASP A 103 -13.56 -2.78 -6.63
N ILE A 104 -13.33 -2.98 -5.32
CA ILE A 104 -13.51 -1.93 -4.30
C ILE A 104 -12.61 -0.71 -4.60
N LEU A 105 -11.34 -0.95 -4.94
CA LEU A 105 -10.39 0.12 -5.22
C LEU A 105 -10.78 0.94 -6.46
N ALA A 106 -11.34 0.29 -7.48
CA ALA A 106 -11.78 0.95 -8.70
C ALA A 106 -13.01 1.86 -8.50
N GLU A 107 -13.75 1.67 -7.41
CA GLU A 107 -14.89 2.49 -6.99
C GLU A 107 -14.49 3.57 -5.98
N ASN A 108 -13.27 3.54 -5.44
CA ASN A 108 -12.81 4.54 -4.49
C ASN A 108 -12.72 5.93 -5.19
N PRO A 109 -13.33 6.99 -4.60
CA PRO A 109 -13.45 8.30 -5.24
C PRO A 109 -12.12 9.05 -5.42
N VAL A 110 -11.06 8.67 -4.68
CA VAL A 110 -9.73 9.30 -4.83
C VAL A 110 -8.79 8.52 -5.76
N THR A 111 -9.27 7.41 -6.35
CA THR A 111 -8.51 6.63 -7.32
C THR A 111 -8.32 7.42 -8.62
N ASP A 112 -7.07 7.68 -8.98
CA ASP A 112 -6.70 8.45 -10.17
C ASP A 112 -6.61 7.58 -11.45
N ALA A 113 -6.44 8.24 -12.59
CA ALA A 113 -6.38 7.57 -13.90
C ALA A 113 -5.21 6.59 -14.01
N LEU A 114 -4.06 6.90 -13.42
CA LEU A 114 -2.90 6.00 -13.39
C LEU A 114 -3.24 4.72 -12.62
N THR A 115 -3.85 4.85 -11.45
CA THR A 115 -4.27 3.71 -10.64
C THR A 115 -5.32 2.87 -11.36
N GLN A 116 -6.30 3.50 -12.04
CA GLN A 116 -7.27 2.78 -12.88
C GLN A 116 -6.59 1.99 -14.01
N GLN A 117 -5.54 2.53 -14.64
CA GLN A 117 -4.77 1.79 -15.63
C GLN A 117 -4.03 0.59 -15.01
N CYS A 118 -3.42 0.76 -13.83
CA CYS A 118 -2.79 -0.34 -13.10
C CYS A 118 -3.80 -1.45 -12.77
N LEU A 119 -5.01 -1.09 -12.34
CA LEU A 119 -6.10 -2.03 -12.09
C LEU A 119 -6.46 -2.83 -13.34
N ALA A 120 -6.60 -2.17 -14.50
CA ALA A 120 -6.93 -2.86 -15.75
C ALA A 120 -5.85 -3.88 -16.17
N LEU A 121 -4.58 -3.56 -15.90
CA LEU A 121 -3.44 -4.43 -16.20
C LEU A 121 -3.16 -5.48 -15.11
N HIS A 122 -3.85 -5.42 -13.99
CA HIS A 122 -3.55 -6.28 -12.84
C HIS A 122 -3.81 -7.77 -13.14
N PRO A 123 -2.93 -8.70 -12.71
CA PRO A 123 -3.07 -10.14 -12.97
C PRO A 123 -4.36 -10.74 -12.43
N HIS A 124 -4.91 -10.15 -11.37
CA HIS A 124 -6.16 -10.61 -10.74
C HIS A 124 -7.40 -9.80 -11.11
N ALA A 125 -7.29 -8.86 -12.06
CA ALA A 125 -8.47 -8.13 -12.53
C ALA A 125 -9.43 -9.05 -13.30
N SER A 126 -10.73 -8.89 -13.02
CA SER A 126 -11.78 -9.57 -13.78
C SER A 126 -11.96 -8.91 -15.16
N THR A 127 -12.57 -9.61 -16.12
CA THR A 127 -12.94 -9.01 -17.41
C THR A 127 -13.92 -7.86 -17.21
N THR A 128 -14.91 -8.02 -16.33
CA THR A 128 -15.87 -6.98 -15.97
C THR A 128 -15.19 -5.71 -15.46
N LEU A 129 -14.18 -5.85 -14.60
CA LEU A 129 -13.42 -4.71 -14.10
C LEU A 129 -12.66 -4.00 -15.23
N ARG A 130 -11.94 -4.76 -16.07
CA ARG A 130 -11.20 -4.20 -17.21
C ARG A 130 -12.12 -3.46 -18.17
N ASP A 131 -13.25 -4.07 -18.52
CA ASP A 131 -14.24 -3.47 -19.41
C ASP A 131 -14.82 -2.21 -18.77
N GLY A 132 -15.21 -2.26 -17.50
CA GLY A 132 -15.73 -1.11 -16.77
C GLY A 132 -14.75 0.07 -16.68
N ILE A 133 -13.44 -0.20 -16.61
CA ILE A 133 -12.40 0.83 -16.67
C ILE A 133 -12.25 1.38 -18.10
N ALA A 134 -12.18 0.51 -19.11
CA ALA A 134 -12.05 0.90 -20.52
C ALA A 134 -13.22 1.78 -21.01
N HIS A 135 -14.44 1.52 -20.52
CA HIS A 135 -15.61 2.34 -20.84
C HIS A 135 -15.57 3.72 -20.16
N ARG A 136 -15.01 3.83 -18.95
CA ARG A 136 -14.86 5.11 -18.22
C ARG A 136 -13.71 5.96 -18.79
N PHE A 137 -12.67 5.32 -19.31
CA PHE A 137 -11.49 5.96 -19.88
C PHE A 137 -11.22 5.42 -21.28
N PRO A 138 -12.07 5.73 -22.28
CA PRO A 138 -11.83 5.28 -23.64
C PRO A 138 -10.51 5.86 -24.11
N THR A 139 -9.57 5.00 -24.51
CA THR A 139 -8.39 5.46 -25.24
C THR A 139 -8.89 6.04 -26.57
N PRO A 140 -8.40 7.22 -27.01
CA PRO A 140 -8.79 7.76 -28.30
C PRO A 140 -8.42 6.74 -29.38
N LYS A 141 -9.42 6.22 -30.10
CA LYS A 141 -9.21 5.40 -31.30
C LYS A 141 -8.49 6.28 -32.32
N GLY A 142 -7.17 6.09 -32.49
CA GLY A 142 -6.39 6.79 -33.53
C GLY A 142 -4.90 7.02 -33.27
N ALA A 143 -4.31 6.64 -32.13
CA ALA A 143 -2.90 6.92 -31.86
C ALA A 143 -1.89 5.90 -32.45
N LEU A 144 -2.36 4.86 -33.15
CA LEU A 144 -1.52 3.88 -33.83
C LEU A 144 -2.14 3.59 -35.20
N SER A 145 -1.80 4.41 -36.19
CA SER A 145 -1.96 4.12 -37.62
C SER A 145 -0.77 4.72 -38.35
#